data_AF-A0A536Z823-F1
#
_entry.id   AF-A0A536Z823-F1
#
_cell.length_a   1.000
_cell.length_b   1.000
_cell.length_c   1.000
_cell.angle_alpha   90.00
_cell.angle_beta   90.00
_cell.angle_gamma   90.00
#
_symmetry.space_group_name_H-M   'P 1'
#
loop_
_entity.id
_entity.type
_entity.pdbx_description
1 polymer ?
#
loop_
_entity_poly.entity_id
_entity_poly.type
_entity_poly.pdbx_seq_one_letter_code
_entity_poly.pdbx_strand_id
1 'polypeptide(L)'
;MSFNTLARFDGRVSIECPTPVLPLVSAMSGVEAITARSRPVAEDTFDCYVPLLSLPHVLDFRAADLPATCPYVLATPSGDSSFSARWGNGLKIGLIWSGSAFDRTRNADLAHFLPLLDLNAKLVSLQKEVAQDEEQQLSDHGIENAGSAFRHFGDTRDAILALDAVVTVDTAVAHLAGALAKPTWLLLNEPAAVRWMMHRADSPWYPTMRIRRKHEGEHWREMVIDVTREIAREM
;
A
#
# COMPACT_ATOMS: atom_id res chain seq x y z
N MET A 1 -11.86 4.80 1.72
CA MET A 1 -12.94 5.40 2.53
C MET A 1 -12.40 5.54 3.95
N SER A 2 -12.40 6.73 4.53
CA SER A 2 -11.97 6.95 5.92
C SER A 2 -13.08 6.57 6.90
N PHE A 3 -12.69 6.18 8.12
CA PHE A 3 -13.60 5.82 9.22
C PHE A 3 -14.65 6.87 9.53
N ASN A 4 -14.30 8.15 9.39
CA ASN A 4 -15.22 9.27 9.60
C ASN A 4 -16.45 9.22 8.68
N THR A 5 -16.37 8.52 7.54
CA THR A 5 -17.49 8.38 6.60
C THR A 5 -18.46 7.30 7.06
N LEU A 6 -17.96 6.18 7.60
CA LEU A 6 -18.81 5.09 8.11
C LEU A 6 -19.41 5.41 9.48
N ALA A 7 -18.75 6.25 10.27
CA ALA A 7 -19.31 6.80 11.51
C ALA A 7 -20.56 7.68 11.29
N ARG A 8 -20.90 8.04 10.04
CA ARG A 8 -22.18 8.70 9.70
C ARG A 8 -23.38 7.76 9.81
N PHE A 9 -23.15 6.45 9.85
CA PHE A 9 -24.20 5.47 10.07
C PHE A 9 -24.42 5.26 11.57
N ASP A 10 -25.64 5.51 12.05
CA ASP A 10 -26.06 5.20 13.43
C ASP A 10 -26.44 3.71 13.56
N GLY A 11 -25.46 2.83 13.40
CA GLY A 11 -25.68 1.38 13.37
C GLY A 11 -24.40 0.54 13.47
N ARG A 12 -24.58 -0.77 13.62
CA ARG A 12 -23.47 -1.73 13.60
C ARG A 12 -23.02 -1.94 12.16
N VAL A 13 -21.77 -1.64 11.87
CA VAL A 13 -21.18 -1.85 10.55
C VAL A 13 -20.34 -3.13 10.57
N SER A 14 -20.64 -4.05 9.67
CA SER A 14 -19.82 -5.24 9.47
C SER A 14 -19.22 -5.23 8.06
N ILE A 15 -17.94 -5.58 7.94
CA ILE A 15 -17.21 -5.64 6.67
C ILE A 15 -16.78 -7.07 6.41
N GLU A 16 -17.31 -7.66 5.34
CA GLU A 16 -16.82 -8.91 4.80
C GLU A 16 -15.51 -8.67 4.02
N CYS A 17 -14.44 -9.38 4.39
CA CYS A 17 -13.14 -9.24 3.73
C CYS A 17 -12.39 -10.57 3.60
N PRO A 18 -11.42 -10.67 2.67
CA PRO A 18 -10.51 -11.81 2.59
C PRO A 18 -9.65 -11.93 3.86
N THR A 19 -9.32 -13.17 4.25
CA THR A 19 -8.48 -13.46 5.42
C THR A 19 -7.18 -12.64 5.51
N PRO A 20 -6.42 -12.41 4.42
CA PRO A 20 -5.20 -11.59 4.51
C PRO A 20 -5.42 -10.13 4.93
N VAL A 21 -6.64 -9.59 4.75
CA VAL A 21 -6.99 -8.21 5.08
C VAL A 21 -7.62 -8.11 6.48
N LEU A 22 -8.05 -9.25 7.05
CA LEU A 22 -8.77 -9.33 8.32
C LEU A 22 -8.08 -8.59 9.47
N PRO A 23 -6.75 -8.67 9.69
CA PRO A 23 -6.11 -7.94 10.79
C PRO A 23 -6.24 -6.42 10.66
N LEU A 24 -6.25 -5.88 9.43
CA LEU A 24 -6.43 -4.46 9.22
C LEU A 24 -7.87 -4.03 9.51
N VAL A 25 -8.86 -4.81 9.07
CA VAL A 25 -10.29 -4.52 9.28
C VAL A 25 -10.68 -4.70 10.74
N SER A 26 -10.13 -5.71 11.41
CA SER A 26 -10.41 -5.96 12.83
C SER A 26 -9.83 -4.89 13.75
N ALA A 27 -8.79 -4.17 13.30
CA ALA A 27 -8.24 -3.03 14.02
C ALA A 27 -9.08 -1.75 13.83
N MET A 28 -10.14 -1.77 13.03
CA MET A 28 -10.96 -0.60 12.76
C MET A 28 -11.96 -0.36 13.90
N SER A 29 -12.00 0.86 14.43
CA SER A 29 -12.99 1.22 15.46
C SER A 29 -14.39 1.28 14.85
N GLY A 30 -15.38 0.72 15.55
CA GLY A 30 -16.79 0.74 15.13
C GLY A 30 -17.13 -0.21 13.98
N VAL A 31 -16.22 -1.10 13.57
CA VAL A 31 -16.43 -2.08 12.50
C VAL A 31 -16.22 -3.49 13.02
N GLU A 32 -17.15 -4.38 12.70
CA GLU A 32 -16.97 -5.81 12.86
C GLU A 32 -16.41 -6.43 11.58
N ALA A 33 -15.27 -7.09 11.66
CA ALA A 33 -14.69 -7.77 10.51
C ALA A 33 -15.23 -9.20 10.38
N ILE A 34 -15.70 -9.56 9.19
CA ILE A 34 -16.21 -10.90 8.87
C ILE A 34 -15.35 -11.48 7.74
N THR A 35 -15.05 -12.78 7.79
CA THR A 35 -14.28 -13.41 6.73
C THR A 35 -15.18 -13.93 5.61
N ALA A 36 -14.79 -13.67 4.36
CA ALA A 36 -15.56 -14.05 3.16
C ALA A 36 -15.78 -15.56 2.94
N ARG A 37 -15.32 -16.42 3.86
CA ARG A 37 -15.44 -17.89 3.78
C ARG A 37 -16.11 -18.52 5.02
N SER A 38 -16.42 -17.75 6.06
CA SER A 38 -17.06 -18.27 7.26
C SER A 38 -18.58 -18.26 7.10
N ARG A 39 -19.08 -19.22 6.30
CA ARG A 39 -20.50 -19.49 5.98
C ARG A 39 -21.23 -18.34 5.23
N PRO A 40 -22.26 -18.63 4.43
CA PRO A 40 -23.22 -17.59 4.07
C PRO A 40 -23.77 -17.06 5.39
N VAL A 41 -23.53 -15.78 5.66
CA VAL A 41 -24.21 -15.14 6.79
C VAL A 41 -25.69 -15.18 6.44
N ALA A 42 -26.52 -15.67 7.37
CA ALA A 42 -27.94 -15.85 7.10
C ALA A 42 -28.55 -14.51 6.65
N GLU A 43 -29.43 -14.54 5.64
CA GLU A 43 -29.96 -13.33 4.99
C GLU A 43 -30.69 -12.37 5.96
N ASP A 44 -31.10 -12.87 7.12
CA ASP A 44 -31.76 -12.15 8.22
C ASP A 44 -30.78 -11.55 9.25
N THR A 45 -29.47 -11.69 9.05
CA THR A 45 -28.45 -11.19 10.00
C THR A 45 -28.20 -9.68 9.87
N PHE A 46 -28.42 -9.10 8.69
CA PHE A 46 -28.19 -7.68 8.43
C PHE A 46 -29.42 -7.02 7.83
N ASP A 47 -29.68 -5.77 8.23
CA ASP A 47 -30.78 -4.97 7.67
C ASP A 47 -30.53 -4.55 6.22
N CYS A 48 -29.25 -4.45 5.82
CA CYS A 48 -28.86 -4.09 4.47
C CYS A 48 -27.48 -4.66 4.10
N TYR A 49 -27.28 -4.84 2.79
CA TYR A 49 -26.02 -5.24 2.20
C TYR A 49 -25.68 -4.28 1.08
N VAL A 50 -24.45 -3.74 1.09
CA VAL A 50 -23.97 -2.84 0.04
C VAL A 50 -22.59 -3.32 -0.43
N PRO A 51 -22.41 -3.60 -1.73
CA PRO A 51 -21.08 -3.88 -2.27
C PRO A 51 -20.13 -2.70 -1.98
N LEU A 52 -18.91 -2.99 -1.51
CA LEU A 52 -17.96 -1.96 -1.07
C LEU A 52 -17.76 -0.83 -2.11
N LEU A 53 -17.70 -1.18 -3.39
CA LEU A 53 -17.49 -0.21 -4.48
C LEU A 53 -18.74 0.60 -4.85
N SER A 54 -19.91 0.22 -4.33
CA SER A 54 -21.16 0.99 -4.45
C SER A 54 -21.33 2.02 -3.34
N LEU A 55 -20.60 1.88 -2.22
CA LEU A 55 -20.72 2.81 -1.08
C LEU A 55 -20.51 4.28 -1.45
N PRO A 56 -19.54 4.67 -2.30
CA PRO A 56 -19.40 6.07 -2.69
C PRO A 56 -20.66 6.63 -3.36
N HIS A 57 -21.39 5.82 -4.12
CA HIS A 57 -22.64 6.24 -4.74
C HIS A 57 -23.77 6.35 -3.71
N VAL A 58 -23.94 5.34 -2.86
CA VAL A 58 -25.00 5.30 -1.82
C VAL A 58 -24.84 6.43 -0.81
N LEU A 59 -23.60 6.81 -0.48
CA LEU A 59 -23.28 7.85 0.49
C LEU A 59 -23.18 9.27 -0.10
N ASP A 60 -23.45 9.42 -1.39
CA ASP A 60 -23.16 10.63 -2.15
C ASP A 60 -21.74 11.18 -1.90
N PHE A 61 -20.76 10.27 -1.84
CA PHE A 61 -19.38 10.58 -1.47
C PHE A 61 -18.74 11.48 -2.53
N ARG A 62 -18.33 12.69 -2.12
CA ARG A 62 -17.70 13.69 -2.99
C ARG A 62 -16.21 13.79 -2.70
N ALA A 63 -15.50 14.53 -3.55
CA ALA A 63 -14.09 14.82 -3.33
C ALA A 63 -13.83 15.55 -1.99
N ALA A 64 -14.80 16.32 -1.49
CA ALA A 64 -14.72 16.97 -0.18
C ALA A 64 -14.78 15.99 1.01
N ASP A 65 -15.28 14.77 0.80
CA ASP A 65 -15.35 13.72 1.82
C ASP A 65 -14.07 12.85 1.86
N LEU A 66 -13.10 13.13 0.98
CA LEU A 66 -11.82 12.41 0.99
C LEU A 66 -11.13 12.57 2.36
N PRO A 67 -10.39 11.55 2.82
CA PRO A 67 -9.67 11.63 4.08
C PRO A 67 -8.71 12.83 4.07
N ALA A 68 -9.07 13.91 4.78
CA ALA A 68 -8.22 15.09 4.88
C ALA A 68 -6.98 14.85 5.78
N THR A 69 -6.96 13.73 6.53
CA THR A 69 -5.91 13.40 7.50
C THR A 69 -5.51 11.93 7.43
N CYS A 70 -4.20 11.69 7.34
CA CYS A 70 -3.57 10.39 7.58
C CYS A 70 -2.67 10.49 8.83
N PRO A 71 -2.39 9.37 9.53
CA PRO A 71 -2.82 8.01 9.23
C PRO A 71 -4.29 7.80 9.59
N TYR A 72 -4.99 7.02 8.77
CA TYR A 72 -6.35 6.60 9.10
C TYR A 72 -6.48 5.09 9.34
N VAL A 73 -5.46 4.28 9.00
CA VAL A 73 -5.38 2.88 9.44
C VAL A 73 -4.69 2.83 10.80
N LEU A 74 -5.30 2.17 11.80
CA LEU A 74 -4.69 2.08 13.13
C LEU A 74 -3.32 1.39 13.06
N ALA A 75 -2.32 2.13 13.52
CA ALA A 75 -0.92 1.72 13.49
C ALA A 75 -0.54 0.84 14.68
N THR A 76 -1.48 0.38 15.52
CA THR A 76 -1.16 -0.45 16.69
C THR A 76 -0.38 -1.67 16.22
N PRO A 77 0.94 -1.73 16.46
CA PRO A 77 1.75 -2.82 15.97
C PRO A 77 1.18 -4.11 16.56
N SER A 78 1.15 -5.18 15.78
CA SER A 78 1.06 -6.47 16.44
C SER A 78 2.29 -6.56 17.35
N GLY A 79 2.19 -7.14 18.55
CA GLY A 79 3.26 -7.14 19.56
C GLY A 79 4.61 -7.74 19.11
N ASP A 80 4.72 -8.12 17.83
CA ASP A 80 5.83 -8.75 17.13
C ASP A 80 6.71 -7.76 16.33
N SER A 81 6.68 -6.43 16.59
CA SER A 81 7.42 -5.45 15.76
C SER A 81 8.95 -5.50 15.92
N SER A 82 9.55 -6.58 15.42
CA SER A 82 10.98 -6.90 15.36
C SER A 82 11.71 -6.15 14.24
N PHE A 83 10.97 -5.58 13.27
CA PHE A 83 11.55 -4.96 12.08
C PHE A 83 12.47 -3.78 12.40
N SER A 84 12.08 -2.87 13.29
CA SER A 84 12.93 -1.73 13.66
C SER A 84 14.25 -2.17 14.29
N ALA A 85 14.21 -3.19 15.17
CA ALA A 85 15.41 -3.75 15.78
C ALA A 85 16.27 -4.52 14.76
N ARG A 86 15.62 -5.28 13.85
CA ARG A 86 16.27 -6.09 12.81
C ARG A 86 16.92 -5.23 11.72
N TRP A 87 16.32 -4.11 11.37
CA TRP A 87 16.81 -3.21 10.33
C TRP A 87 17.71 -2.11 10.84
N GLY A 88 17.63 -1.81 12.14
CA GLY A 88 18.54 -0.90 12.81
C GLY A 88 18.33 0.56 12.41
N ASN A 89 19.40 1.34 12.56
CA ASN A 89 19.42 2.77 12.33
C ASN A 89 19.82 3.12 10.88
N GLY A 90 19.65 4.38 10.50
CA GLY A 90 19.86 4.86 9.13
C GLY A 90 18.58 4.85 8.31
N LEU A 91 18.69 5.36 7.07
CA LEU A 91 17.57 5.47 6.13
C LEU A 91 17.14 4.08 5.65
N LYS A 92 15.85 3.76 5.73
CA LYS A 92 15.26 2.47 5.32
C LYS A 92 14.17 2.69 4.27
N ILE A 93 14.30 2.03 3.13
CA ILE A 93 13.37 2.20 2.00
C ILE A 93 12.78 0.86 1.61
N GLY A 94 11.45 0.78 1.64
CA GLY A 94 10.70 -0.37 1.13
C GLY A 94 10.50 -0.27 -0.36
N LEU A 95 10.62 -1.38 -1.09
CA LEU A 95 10.40 -1.42 -2.53
C LEU A 95 9.45 -2.53 -2.98
N ILE A 96 8.62 -2.22 -3.99
CA ILE A 96 7.65 -3.12 -4.63
C ILE A 96 7.62 -2.77 -6.13
N TRP A 97 8.03 -3.70 -6.99
CA TRP A 97 8.15 -3.46 -8.43
C TRP A 97 7.06 -4.14 -9.25
N SER A 98 6.34 -5.11 -8.66
CA SER A 98 5.37 -5.92 -9.40
C SER A 98 4.08 -6.10 -8.60
N GLY A 99 2.96 -5.84 -9.26
CA GLY A 99 1.62 -6.01 -8.71
C GLY A 99 1.03 -7.36 -9.07
N SER A 100 -0.22 -7.33 -9.53
CA SER A 100 -0.96 -8.53 -9.88
C SER A 100 -0.49 -9.14 -11.19
N ALA A 101 -0.43 -10.47 -11.26
CA ALA A 101 -0.20 -11.20 -12.52
C ALA A 101 -1.28 -10.94 -13.58
N PHE A 102 -2.48 -10.49 -13.18
CA PHE A 102 -3.59 -10.24 -14.10
C PHE A 102 -3.42 -8.96 -14.94
N ASP A 103 -2.64 -8.00 -14.47
CA ASP A 103 -2.37 -6.75 -15.18
C ASP A 103 -0.89 -6.41 -15.12
N ARG A 104 -0.16 -7.03 -16.05
CA ARG A 104 1.29 -6.91 -16.17
C ARG A 104 1.74 -5.53 -16.67
N THR A 105 0.82 -4.70 -17.17
CA THR A 105 1.18 -3.37 -17.70
C THR A 105 1.67 -2.43 -16.60
N ARG A 106 1.27 -2.69 -15.36
CA ARG A 106 1.69 -1.95 -14.16
C ARG A 106 2.91 -2.55 -13.48
N ASN A 107 3.47 -3.64 -14.01
CA ASN A 107 4.64 -4.30 -13.44
C ASN A 107 5.91 -3.77 -14.10
N ALA A 108 6.89 -3.48 -13.26
CA ALA A 108 8.28 -3.29 -13.64
C ALA A 108 9.08 -4.54 -13.25
N ASP A 109 10.34 -4.60 -13.68
CA ASP A 109 11.32 -5.57 -13.16
C ASP A 109 12.13 -4.98 -12.00
N LEU A 110 12.61 -5.85 -11.10
CA LEU A 110 13.50 -5.46 -9.99
C LEU A 110 14.73 -4.66 -10.47
N ALA A 111 15.28 -5.01 -11.64
CA ALA A 111 16.42 -4.33 -12.25
C ALA A 111 16.19 -2.83 -12.49
N HIS A 112 14.93 -2.41 -12.69
CA HIS A 112 14.59 -1.00 -12.82
C HIS A 112 14.70 -0.23 -11.50
N PHE A 113 14.57 -0.91 -10.36
CA PHE A 113 14.59 -0.32 -9.02
C PHE A 113 16.00 -0.21 -8.40
N LEU A 114 17.00 -0.87 -9.00
CA LEU A 114 18.39 -0.84 -8.53
C LEU A 114 19.03 0.57 -8.39
N PRO A 115 18.64 1.63 -9.14
CA PRO A 115 19.14 2.97 -8.87
C PRO A 115 18.89 3.48 -7.44
N LEU A 116 17.95 2.88 -6.69
CA LEU A 116 17.76 3.21 -5.26
C LEU A 116 18.98 2.84 -4.40
N LEU A 117 19.89 1.97 -4.87
CA LEU A 117 21.13 1.62 -4.17
C LEU A 117 22.06 2.83 -3.98
N ASP A 118 21.90 3.89 -4.77
CA ASP A 118 22.70 5.11 -4.69
C ASP A 118 22.39 5.96 -3.44
N LEU A 119 21.30 5.66 -2.71
CA LEU A 119 20.82 6.44 -1.55
C LEU A 119 21.56 6.18 -0.23
N ASN A 120 22.55 5.29 -0.20
CA ASN A 120 23.19 4.82 1.03
C ASN A 120 22.14 4.43 2.12
N ALA A 121 21.07 3.78 1.67
CA ALA A 121 19.93 3.37 2.49
C ALA A 121 19.87 1.85 2.60
N LYS A 122 19.27 1.35 3.68
CA LYS A 122 18.86 -0.06 3.76
C LYS A 122 17.62 -0.27 2.90
N LEU A 123 17.79 -0.97 1.78
CA LEU A 123 16.68 -1.37 0.92
C LEU A 123 16.04 -2.67 1.43
N VAL A 124 14.71 -2.71 1.43
CA VAL A 124 13.93 -3.87 1.84
C VAL A 124 12.84 -4.14 0.80
N SER A 125 12.79 -5.36 0.27
CA SER A 125 11.67 -5.78 -0.57
C SER A 125 10.46 -6.12 0.30
N LEU A 126 9.32 -5.51 -0.03
CA LEU A 126 8.00 -5.87 0.53
C LEU A 126 7.20 -6.77 -0.44
N GLN A 127 7.84 -7.23 -1.53
CA GLN A 127 7.24 -8.07 -2.55
C GLN A 127 6.99 -9.49 -2.00
N LYS A 128 5.73 -9.94 -2.00
CA LYS A 128 5.37 -11.25 -1.43
C LYS A 128 5.82 -12.42 -2.31
N GLU A 129 5.56 -12.31 -3.61
CA GLU A 129 5.90 -13.32 -4.61
C GLU A 129 7.01 -12.75 -5.48
N VAL A 130 8.17 -13.40 -5.45
CA VAL A 130 9.39 -13.03 -6.16
C VAL A 130 9.86 -14.28 -6.92
N ALA A 131 10.28 -14.10 -8.17
CA ALA A 131 10.79 -15.20 -8.99
C ALA A 131 12.20 -15.61 -8.53
N GLN A 132 12.61 -16.84 -8.79
CA GLN A 132 13.89 -17.37 -8.28
C GLN A 132 15.11 -16.55 -8.74
N ASP A 133 15.10 -16.06 -9.98
CA ASP A 133 16.11 -15.18 -10.55
C ASP A 133 16.14 -13.80 -9.88
N GLU A 134 14.96 -13.24 -9.56
CA GLU A 134 14.85 -12.00 -8.80
C GLU A 134 15.31 -12.19 -7.34
N GLU A 135 15.07 -13.35 -6.72
CA GLU A 135 15.56 -13.67 -5.38
C GLU A 135 17.09 -13.66 -5.32
N GLN A 136 17.74 -14.23 -6.34
CA GLN A 136 19.19 -14.20 -6.47
C GLN A 136 19.67 -12.75 -6.63
N GLN A 137 19.00 -11.96 -7.47
CA GLN A 137 19.35 -10.56 -7.67
C GLN A 137 19.18 -9.71 -6.39
N LEU A 138 18.13 -9.95 -5.59
CA LEU A 138 17.99 -9.32 -4.27
C LEU A 138 19.18 -9.65 -3.36
N SER A 139 19.56 -10.94 -3.31
CA SER A 139 20.70 -11.41 -2.52
C SER A 139 22.02 -10.77 -2.97
N ASP A 140 22.26 -10.68 -4.27
CA ASP A 140 23.48 -10.09 -4.84
C ASP A 140 23.65 -8.61 -4.47
N HIS A 141 22.55 -7.90 -4.24
CA HIS A 141 22.53 -6.50 -3.82
C HIS A 141 22.31 -6.30 -2.32
N GLY A 142 22.24 -7.37 -1.52
CA GLY A 142 22.01 -7.29 -0.07
C GLY A 142 20.63 -6.76 0.31
N ILE A 143 19.65 -6.89 -0.59
CA ILE A 143 18.26 -6.45 -0.36
C ILE A 143 17.49 -7.59 0.29
N GLU A 144 16.99 -7.37 1.51
CA GLU A 144 16.21 -8.38 2.21
C GLU A 144 14.79 -8.52 1.61
N ASN A 145 14.36 -9.73 1.26
CA ASN A 145 12.95 -9.99 0.95
C ASN A 145 12.10 -10.27 2.20
N ALA A 146 11.68 -9.21 2.89
CA ALA A 146 10.77 -9.33 4.02
C ALA A 146 9.36 -9.79 3.59
N GLY A 147 8.94 -9.45 2.37
CA GLY A 147 7.63 -9.79 1.82
C GLY A 147 7.34 -11.29 1.78
N SER A 148 8.35 -12.11 1.54
CA SER A 148 8.27 -13.58 1.52
C SER A 148 7.70 -14.19 2.81
N ALA A 149 7.90 -13.52 3.96
CA ALA A 149 7.45 -13.98 5.27
C ALA A 149 6.06 -13.43 5.66
N PHE A 150 5.47 -12.52 4.88
CA PHE A 150 4.19 -11.89 5.24
C PHE A 150 3.03 -12.85 5.04
N ARG A 151 2.30 -13.11 6.12
CA ARG A 151 1.10 -13.96 6.15
C ARG A 151 -0.14 -13.16 5.77
N HIS A 152 -0.21 -11.92 6.24
CA HIS A 152 -1.34 -11.00 6.07
C HIS A 152 -0.88 -9.54 6.07
N PHE A 153 -1.77 -8.62 5.70
CA PHE A 153 -1.43 -7.19 5.61
C PHE A 153 -1.07 -6.54 6.95
N GLY A 154 -1.33 -7.18 8.10
CA GLY A 154 -0.78 -6.75 9.40
C GLY A 154 0.75 -6.81 9.44
N ASP A 155 1.37 -7.82 8.83
CA ASP A 155 2.83 -7.95 8.77
C ASP A 155 3.39 -6.86 7.83
N THR A 156 2.72 -6.62 6.70
CA THR A 156 3.06 -5.53 5.76
C THR A 156 2.95 -4.16 6.42
N ARG A 157 1.90 -3.91 7.22
CA ARG A 157 1.74 -2.67 7.98
C ARG A 157 2.92 -2.47 8.94
N ASP A 158 3.27 -3.50 9.72
CA ASP A 158 4.32 -3.42 10.73
C ASP A 158 5.70 -3.22 10.08
N ALA A 159 5.93 -3.84 8.91
CA ALA A 159 7.10 -3.56 8.08
C ALA A 159 7.13 -2.10 7.60
N ILE A 160 6.04 -1.58 7.02
CA ILE A 160 5.95 -0.18 6.56
C ILE A 160 6.23 0.80 7.69
N LEU A 161 5.70 0.55 8.89
CA LEU A 161 5.90 1.42 10.06
C LEU A 161 7.38 1.52 10.47
N ALA A 162 8.19 0.48 10.23
CA ALA A 162 9.62 0.45 10.52
C ALA A 162 10.51 1.03 9.40
N LEU A 163 9.95 1.37 8.23
CA LEU A 163 10.63 2.04 7.13
C LEU A 163 10.55 3.57 7.25
N ASP A 164 11.38 4.30 6.52
CA ASP A 164 11.29 5.75 6.40
C ASP A 164 10.50 6.17 5.15
N ALA A 165 10.60 5.39 4.07
CA ALA A 165 9.88 5.60 2.82
C ALA A 165 9.49 4.29 2.12
N VAL A 166 8.55 4.38 1.17
CA VAL A 166 8.20 3.29 0.25
C VAL A 166 8.25 3.78 -1.20
N VAL A 167 8.87 3.01 -2.08
CA VAL A 167 8.87 3.23 -3.53
C VAL A 167 8.17 2.06 -4.19
N THR A 168 7.07 2.29 -4.90
CA THR A 168 6.20 1.20 -5.35
C THR A 168 5.55 1.50 -6.70
N VAL A 169 5.21 0.45 -7.45
CA VAL A 169 4.18 0.53 -8.50
C VAL A 169 2.76 0.49 -7.91
N ASP A 170 1.72 0.58 -8.75
CA ASP A 170 0.31 0.57 -8.33
C ASP A 170 -0.13 -0.80 -7.76
N THR A 171 0.00 -0.94 -6.44
CA THR A 171 -0.32 -2.16 -5.68
C THR A 171 -1.13 -1.84 -4.41
N ALA A 172 -1.67 -2.88 -3.76
CA ALA A 172 -2.29 -2.73 -2.44
C ALA A 172 -1.33 -2.14 -1.38
N VAL A 173 -0.01 -2.34 -1.54
CA VAL A 173 1.00 -1.80 -0.63
C VAL A 173 1.12 -0.28 -0.76
N ALA A 174 0.94 0.28 -1.96
CA ALA A 174 0.89 1.73 -2.17
C ALA A 174 -0.24 2.37 -1.35
N HIS A 175 -1.43 1.75 -1.39
CA HIS A 175 -2.59 2.21 -0.62
C HIS A 175 -2.37 2.10 0.89
N LEU A 176 -1.76 0.99 1.36
CA LEU A 176 -1.48 0.81 2.78
C LEU A 176 -0.43 1.81 3.28
N ALA A 177 0.66 2.03 2.54
CA ALA A 177 1.70 2.99 2.90
C ALA A 177 1.15 4.42 2.98
N GLY A 178 0.35 4.83 1.99
CA GLY A 178 -0.31 6.14 2.00
C GLY A 178 -1.31 6.30 3.15
N ALA A 179 -2.08 5.25 3.47
CA ALA A 179 -3.03 5.26 4.57
C ALA A 179 -2.37 5.31 5.97
N LEU A 180 -1.10 4.89 6.05
CA LEU A 180 -0.24 4.98 7.24
C LEU A 180 0.57 6.28 7.29
N ALA A 181 0.34 7.22 6.37
CA ALA A 181 1.10 8.47 6.23
C ALA A 181 2.62 8.25 6.05
N LYS A 182 3.04 7.13 5.45
CA LYS A 182 4.45 6.91 5.10
C LYS A 182 4.79 7.75 3.85
N PRO A 183 5.91 8.51 3.82
CA PRO A 183 6.43 9.05 2.57
C PRO A 183 6.48 7.96 1.50
N THR A 184 5.74 8.16 0.41
CA THR A 184 5.55 7.12 -0.61
C THR A 184 5.72 7.71 -2.01
N TRP A 185 6.54 7.09 -2.84
CA TRP A 185 6.63 7.37 -4.26
C TRP A 185 5.94 6.27 -5.03
N LEU A 186 4.83 6.61 -5.68
CA LEU A 186 4.08 5.74 -6.56
C LEU A 186 4.52 5.97 -8.00
N LEU A 187 5.15 4.98 -8.61
CA LEU A 187 5.41 4.94 -10.05
C LEU A 187 4.15 4.40 -10.75
N LEU A 188 3.48 5.26 -11.51
CA LEU A 188 2.15 4.98 -12.05
C LEU A 188 2.21 4.86 -13.57
N ASN A 189 1.91 3.66 -14.09
CA ASN A 189 1.68 3.46 -15.51
C ASN A 189 0.34 4.06 -15.96
N GLU A 190 0.24 4.42 -17.24
CA GLU A 190 -0.99 4.87 -17.88
C GLU A 190 -1.50 3.85 -18.91
N PRO A 191 -2.83 3.68 -19.09
CA PRO A 191 -3.89 4.38 -18.37
C PRO A 191 -4.01 3.92 -16.90
N ALA A 192 -4.08 4.87 -15.98
CA ALA A 192 -4.16 4.60 -14.56
C ALA A 192 -5.61 4.35 -14.10
N ALA A 193 -5.77 3.64 -12.99
CA ALA A 193 -7.07 3.48 -12.36
C ALA A 193 -7.62 4.84 -11.88
N VAL A 194 -8.92 5.07 -12.09
CA VAL A 194 -9.62 6.36 -11.82
C VAL A 194 -9.37 6.94 -10.43
N ARG A 195 -9.08 6.10 -9.43
CA ARG A 195 -8.77 6.49 -8.04
C ARG A 195 -7.55 7.41 -7.93
N TRP A 196 -6.62 7.30 -8.87
CA TRP A 196 -5.41 8.12 -8.94
C TRP A 196 -5.66 9.49 -9.59
N MET A 197 -6.86 9.71 -10.15
CA MET A 197 -7.22 10.92 -10.89
C MET A 197 -6.27 11.20 -12.06
N MET A 198 -6.44 12.33 -12.75
CA MET A 198 -5.65 12.72 -13.93
C MET A 198 -4.83 13.98 -13.63
N HIS A 199 -3.71 14.14 -14.36
CA HIS A 199 -2.93 15.40 -14.42
C HIS A 199 -2.47 15.94 -13.06
N ARG A 200 -2.05 15.05 -12.15
CA ARG A 200 -1.54 15.42 -10.83
C ARG A 200 -0.43 14.50 -10.35
N ALA A 201 0.45 15.04 -9.51
CA ALA A 201 1.59 14.34 -8.92
C ALA A 201 1.42 14.06 -7.41
N ASP A 202 0.26 14.36 -6.84
CA ASP A 202 -0.11 14.12 -5.46
C ASP A 202 -1.38 13.24 -5.39
N SER A 203 -1.74 12.77 -4.18
CA SER A 203 -2.95 11.99 -3.94
C SER A 203 -3.81 12.63 -2.85
N PRO A 204 -5.08 13.00 -3.12
CA PRO A 204 -5.99 13.46 -2.06
C PRO A 204 -6.30 12.40 -1.02
N TRP A 205 -6.15 11.13 -1.39
CA TRP A 205 -6.34 10.01 -0.47
C TRP A 205 -5.15 9.88 0.49
N TYR A 206 -3.96 10.26 0.01
CA TYR A 206 -2.67 10.00 0.66
C TYR A 206 -1.80 11.26 0.60
N PRO A 207 -1.93 12.18 1.56
CA PRO A 207 -1.22 13.46 1.54
C PRO A 207 0.31 13.33 1.52
N THR A 208 0.86 12.21 2.01
CA THR A 208 2.31 11.92 2.01
C THR A 208 2.80 11.17 0.76
N MET A 209 1.92 10.93 -0.21
CA MET A 209 2.25 10.20 -1.43
C MET A 209 2.52 11.15 -2.59
N ARG A 210 3.61 10.89 -3.31
CA ARG A 210 3.97 11.51 -4.58
C ARG A 210 3.77 10.50 -5.71
N ILE A 211 3.12 10.92 -6.78
CA ILE A 211 2.81 10.10 -7.95
C ILE A 211 3.71 10.52 -9.10
N ARG A 212 4.64 9.64 -9.50
CA ARG A 212 5.41 9.78 -10.73
C ARG A 212 4.67 9.04 -11.85
N ARG A 213 4.01 9.80 -12.72
CA ARG A 213 3.27 9.23 -13.86
C ARG A 213 4.22 8.96 -15.01
N LYS A 214 4.09 7.78 -15.59
CA LYS A 214 4.90 7.34 -16.73
C LYS A 214 4.50 8.12 -17.99
N HIS A 215 5.48 8.69 -18.68
CA HIS A 215 5.27 9.29 -19.99
C HIS A 215 5.22 8.22 -21.09
N GLU A 216 4.62 8.57 -22.24
CA GLU A 216 4.65 7.71 -23.42
C GLU A 216 6.10 7.43 -23.83
N GLY A 217 6.44 6.16 -24.06
CA GLY A 217 7.80 5.74 -24.40
C GLY A 217 8.82 5.70 -23.25
N GLU A 218 8.53 6.28 -22.09
CA GLU A 218 9.45 6.31 -20.94
C GLU A 218 9.70 4.90 -20.36
N HIS A 219 10.90 4.62 -19.86
CA HIS A 219 11.19 3.35 -19.19
C HIS A 219 11.04 3.46 -17.67
N TRP A 220 10.62 2.37 -17.02
CA TRP A 220 10.52 2.31 -15.55
C TRP A 220 11.81 2.74 -14.84
N ARG A 221 12.97 2.36 -15.38
CA ARG A 221 14.28 2.74 -14.83
C ARG A 221 14.47 4.26 -14.76
N GLU A 222 14.01 5.00 -15.76
CA GLU A 222 14.15 6.46 -15.82
C GLU A 222 13.32 7.11 -14.72
N MET A 223 12.09 6.64 -14.53
CA MET A 223 11.23 7.07 -13.44
C MET A 223 11.85 6.79 -12.06
N VAL A 224 12.46 5.61 -11.87
CA VAL A 224 13.13 5.28 -10.59
C VAL A 224 14.35 6.17 -10.37
N ILE A 225 15.16 6.46 -11.40
CA ILE A 225 16.28 7.40 -11.29
C ILE A 225 15.81 8.78 -10.82
N ASP A 226 14.70 9.29 -11.36
CA ASP A 226 14.13 10.56 -10.94
C ASP A 226 13.68 10.53 -9.47
N VAL A 227 12.98 9.46 -9.07
CA VAL A 227 12.56 9.25 -7.67
C VAL A 227 13.77 9.15 -6.74
N THR A 228 14.82 8.42 -7.12
CA THR A 228 16.09 8.35 -6.35
C THR A 228 16.65 9.74 -6.11
N ARG A 229 16.72 10.59 -7.14
CA ARG A 229 17.24 11.97 -7.00
C ARG A 229 16.37 12.83 -6.10
N GLU A 230 15.05 12.61 -6.11
CA GLU A 230 14.12 13.32 -5.23
C GLU A 230 14.33 12.91 -3.77
N ILE A 231 14.40 11.60 -3.49
CA ILE A 231 14.66 11.08 -2.14
C ILE A 231 15.98 11.63 -1.60
N ALA A 232 17.05 11.60 -2.39
CA ALA A 232 18.38 12.10 -2.00
C ALA A 232 18.40 13.60 -1.62
N ARG A 233 17.41 14.38 -2.05
CA ARG A 233 17.30 15.81 -1.71
C ARG A 233 16.49 16.05 -0.45
N GLU A 234 15.63 15.11 -0.06
CA GLU A 234 14.63 15.29 0.99
C GLU A 234 14.95 14.52 2.28
N MET A 235 15.77 13.47 2.19
CA MET A 235 16.10 12.55 3.28
C MET A 235 17.62 12.39 3.40
#